data_AF-A0A2S9GGJ7-F1
#
_entry.id   AF-A0A2S9GGJ7-F1
#
_cell.length_a   1.000
_cell.length_b   1.000
_cell.length_c   1.000
_cell.angle_alpha   90.00
_cell.angle_beta   90.00
_cell.angle_gamma   90.00
#
_symmetry.space_group_name_H-M   'P 1'
#
loop_
_entity.id
_entity.type
_entity.pdbx_description
1 polymer ?
#
loop_
_entity_poly.entity_id
_entity_poly.type
_entity_poly.pdbx_seq_one_letter_code
_entity_poly.pdbx_strand_id
1 'polypeptide(L)' 'LARTTAVLESIVLDDASSVQLGVRAGSAGTLLTRSTVDSAGRGVEYARDVYRADRAAFEVSEVLDAHNMSTV' A
#
# COMPACT_ATOMS: atom_id res chain seq x y z
N LEU A 1 13.09 -2.97 13.33
CA LEU A 1 12.17 -3.49 12.30
C LEU A 1 13.00 -4.23 11.26
N ALA A 2 12.54 -5.35 10.72
CA ALA A 2 13.34 -6.18 9.80
C ALA A 2 12.79 -6.19 8.37
N ARG A 3 11.47 -6.32 8.20
CA ARG A 3 10.84 -6.33 6.88
C ARG A 3 9.43 -5.78 6.96
N THR A 4 9.06 -4.98 5.96
CA THR A 4 7.68 -4.59 5.69
C THR A 4 7.28 -5.14 4.33
N THR A 5 6.08 -5.70 4.23
CA THR A 5 5.45 -6.06 2.96
C THR A 5 4.27 -5.13 2.76
N ALA A 6 4.16 -4.54 1.57
CA ALA A 6 3.09 -3.64 1.18
C ALA A 6 2.36 -4.18 -0.05
N VAL A 7 1.03 -4.11 -0.04
CA VAL A 7 0.18 -4.42 -1.19
C VAL A 7 -0.62 -3.16 -1.52
N LEU A 8 -0.54 -2.70 -2.77
CA LEU A 8 -1.32 -1.58 -3.29
C LEU A 8 -2.44 -2.12 -4.18
N GLU A 9 -3.67 -1.72 -3.89
CA GLU A 9 -4.86 -2.13 -4.63
C GLU A 9 -5.64 -0.91 -5.08
N SER A 10 -6.11 -0.92 -6.33
CA SER A 10 -7.12 0.04 -6.79
C SER A 10 -8.49 -0.42 -6.32
N ILE A 11 -9.22 0.45 -5.62
CA ILE A 11 -10.51 0.13 -5.01
C ILE A 11 -11.58 1.15 -5.37
N VAL A 12 -12.83 0.76 -5.20
CA VAL A 12 -13.97 1.68 -5.10
C VAL A 12 -14.22 1.91 -3.60
N LEU A 13 -14.29 3.18 -3.18
CA LEU A 13 -14.49 3.53 -1.78
C LEU A 13 -15.92 3.19 -1.33
N ASP A 14 -16.02 2.58 -0.15
CA ASP A 14 -17.29 2.37 0.53
C ASP A 14 -17.85 3.69 1.09
N ASP A 15 -19.08 3.65 1.59
CA ASP A 15 -19.76 4.84 2.09
C ASP A 15 -19.02 5.46 3.29
N ALA A 16 -18.53 4.63 4.21
CA ALA A 16 -17.84 5.09 5.40
C ALA A 16 -16.53 5.82 5.06
N SER A 17 -15.69 5.22 4.22
CA SER A 17 -14.43 5.82 3.76
C SER A 17 -14.69 7.06 2.91
N SER A 18 -15.74 7.06 2.08
CA SER A 18 -16.12 8.21 1.27
C SER A 18 -16.50 9.42 2.12
N VAL A 19 -17.29 9.21 3.18
CA VAL A 19 -17.65 10.26 4.14
C VAL A 19 -16.40 10.78 4.86
N GLN A 20 -15.56 9.88 5.37
CA GLN A 20 -14.34 10.26 6.10
C GLN A 20 -13.36 11.05 5.23
N LEU A 21 -13.25 10.70 3.94
CA LEU A 21 -12.34 11.34 2.99
C LEU A 21 -12.94 12.53 2.24
N GLY A 22 -14.21 12.86 2.49
CA GLY A 22 -14.91 13.99 1.89
C GLY A 22 -15.05 13.86 0.38
N VAL A 23 -15.42 12.67 -0.11
CA VAL A 23 -15.64 12.37 -1.54
C VAL A 23 -16.99 11.71 -1.76
N ARG A 24 -17.41 11.63 -3.03
CA ARG A 24 -18.66 10.96 -3.40
C ARG A 24 -18.56 9.46 -3.11
N ALA A 25 -19.63 8.84 -2.61
CA ALA A 25 -19.76 7.39 -2.51
C ALA A 25 -19.44 6.70 -3.85
N GLY A 26 -18.62 5.65 -3.81
CA GLY A 26 -18.14 4.96 -5.00
C GLY A 26 -17.02 5.68 -5.76
N SER A 27 -16.37 6.69 -5.16
CA SER A 27 -15.17 7.30 -5.75
C SER A 27 -14.01 6.29 -5.82
N ALA A 28 -13.09 6.49 -6.75
CA ALA A 28 -11.88 5.68 -6.84
C ALA A 28 -10.91 5.97 -5.68
N GLY A 29 -10.26 4.92 -5.18
CA GLY A 29 -9.25 5.02 -4.14
C GLY A 29 -8.14 3.99 -4.28
N THR A 30 -7.15 4.10 -3.41
CA THR A 30 -6.07 3.13 -3.26
C THR A 30 -6.10 2.58 -1.83
N LEU A 31 -6.14 1.26 -1.70
CA LEU A 31 -5.91 0.57 -0.43
C LEU A 31 -4.44 0.15 -0.37
N LEU A 32 -3.74 0.59 0.69
CA LEU A 32 -2.40 0.13 1.03
C LEU A 32 -2.50 -0.76 2.27
N THR A 33 -2.22 -2.05 2.11
CA THR A 33 -2.10 -2.99 3.23
C THR A 33 -0.63 -3.20 3.55
N ARG A 34 -0.21 -2.91 4.79
CA ARG A 34 1.17 -3.12 5.28
C ARG A 34 1.21 -4.14 6.41
N SER A 35 2.22 -5.01 6.35
CA SER A 35 2.59 -5.91 7.45
C SER A 35 4.07 -5.76 7.74
N THR A 36 4.43 -5.44 8.98
CA THR A 36 5.83 -5.28 9.41
C THR A 36 6.20 -6.33 10.44
N VAL A 37 7.38 -6.93 10.29
CA VAL A 37 7.95 -7.89 11.25
C VAL A 37 9.27 -7.39 11.84
N ASP A 38 9.56 -7.79 13.08
CA ASP A 38 10.86 -7.57 13.71
C ASP A 38 11.91 -8.62 13.29
N SER A 39 13.12 -8.51 13.83
CA SER A 39 14.23 -9.42 13.51
C SER A 39 14.04 -10.85 14.04
N ALA A 40 13.10 -11.06 14.96
CA ALA A 40 12.70 -12.38 15.43
C ALA A 40 11.52 -12.96 14.61
N GLY A 41 11.09 -12.26 13.55
CA GLY A 41 9.97 -12.66 12.70
C GLY A 41 8.59 -12.38 13.31
N ARG A 42 8.51 -11.66 14.43
CA ARG A 42 7.22 -11.35 15.08
C ARG A 42 6.57 -10.16 14.40
N GLY A 43 5.26 -10.24 14.17
CA GLY A 43 4.47 -9.13 13.64
C GLY A 43 4.44 -7.96 14.63
N VAL A 44 4.79 -6.77 14.15
CA VAL A 44 4.83 -5.52 14.95
C VAL A 44 3.87 -4.46 14.43
N GLU A 45 3.41 -4.57 13.18
CA GLU A 45 2.38 -3.71 12.61
C GLU A 45 1.55 -4.50 11.59
N TYR A 46 0.24 -4.26 11.62
CA TYR A 46 -0.67 -4.50 10.50
C TYR A 46 -1.49 -3.23 10.26
N ALA A 47 -1.39 -2.64 9.07
CA ALA A 47 -2.07 -1.39 8.73
C ALA A 47 -2.83 -1.51 7.41
N ARG A 48 -3.99 -0.85 7.34
CA ARG A 48 -4.82 -0.72 6.14
C ARG A 48 -5.14 0.76 5.94
N ASP A 49 -4.46 1.39 5.00
CA ASP A 49 -4.59 2.81 4.72
C ASP A 49 -5.38 3.02 3.43
N VAL A 50 -6.39 3.90 3.47
CA VAL A 50 -7.23 4.23 2.31
C VAL A 50 -6.93 5.64 1.85
N TYR A 51 -6.53 5.78 0.59
CA TYR A 51 -6.20 7.05 -0.04
C TYR A 51 -7.19 7.40 -1.15
N ARG A 52 -7.43 8.70 -1.34
CA ARG A 52 -8.15 9.18 -2.52
C ARG A 52 -7.23 9.13 -3.73
N ALA A 53 -7.71 8.52 -4.82
CA ALA A 53 -6.94 8.41 -6.06
C ALA A 53 -6.64 9.76 -6.73
N ASP A 54 -7.42 10.81 -6.41
CA ASP A 54 -7.23 12.17 -6.95
C ASP A 54 -6.24 13.03 -6.14
N ARG A 55 -5.71 12.52 -5.02
CA ARG A 55 -4.81 13.28 -4.12
C ARG A 55 -3.53 12.55 -3.74
N ALA A 56 -3.46 11.25 -3.97
CA ALA A 56 -2.29 10.45 -3.66
C ALA A 56 -1.87 9.62 -4.86
N ALA A 57 -0.56 9.56 -5.09
CA ALA A 57 0.07 8.66 -6.03
C ALA A 57 1.23 7.96 -5.32
N PHE A 58 1.52 6.74 -5.76
CA PHE A 58 2.61 5.94 -5.23
C PHE A 58 3.54 5.57 -6.38
N GLU A 59 4.83 5.83 -6.20
CA GLU A 59 5.88 5.40 -7.12
C GLU A 59 6.69 4.30 -6.43
N VAL A 60 6.94 3.21 -7.14
CA VAL A 60 7.81 2.12 -6.67
C VAL A 60 8.91 1.96 -7.70
N SER A 61 10.14 2.16 -7.26
CA SER A 61 11.34 2.08 -8.08
C SER A 61 12.34 1.15 -7.40
N GLU A 62 12.98 0.29 -8.17
CA GLU A 62 14.01 -0.63 -7.71
C GLU A 62 15.25 -0.47 -8.58
N VAL A 63 16.42 -0.43 -7.95
CA VAL A 63 17.70 -0.44 -8.65
C VAL A 63 18.13 -1.90 -8.77
N LEU A 64 18.15 -2.41 -10.00
CA LEU A 64 18.60 -3.76 -10.30
C LEU A 64 20.13 -3.76 -10.44
N ASP A 65 20.83 -4.42 -9.51
CA ASP A 65 22.26 -4.69 -9.67
C ASP A 65 22.50 -5.78 -10.72
N ALA A 66 23.67 -5.75 -11.38
CA ALA A 66 24.03 -6.67 -12.48
C ALA A 66 23.92 -8.17 -12.11
N HIS A 67 23.98 -8.51 -10.83
CA HIS A 67 23.80 -9.88 -10.35
C HIS A 67 22.33 -10.36 -10.42
N ASN A 68 21.36 -9.44 -10.38
CA ASN A 68 19.91 -9.72 -10.42
C ASN A 68 19.33 -9.71 -11.85
N MET A 69 20.13 -9.36 -12.85
CA MET A 69 19.72 -9.28 -14.26
C MET A 69 19.82 -10.62 -15.02
N SER A 70 20.26 -11.71 -14.37
CA SER A 70 20.55 -12.98 -15.03
C SER A 70 19.34 -13.89 -15.28
N THR A 71 18.11 -13.45 -15.04
CA THR A 71 16.92 -14.35 -15.05
C THR A 71 15.69 -13.81 -15.78
N VAL A 72 15.85 -12.85 -16.70
CA VAL A 72 14.76 -12.46 -17.63
C VAL A 72 14.99 -13.05 -19.01
#